data_AF-A0A4R5W617-F1
#
_entry.id   AF-A0A4R5W617-F1
#
_cell.length_a   1.000
_cell.length_b   1.000
_cell.length_c   1.000
_cell.angle_alpha   90.00
_cell.angle_beta   90.00
_cell.angle_gamma   90.00
#
_symmetry.space_group_name_H-M   'P 1'
#
loop_
_entity.id
_entity.type
_entity.pdbx_description
1 polymer ?
#
loop_
_entity_poly.entity_id
_entity_poly.type
_entity_poly.pdbx_seq_one_letter_code
_entity_poly.pdbx_strand_id
1 'polypeptide(L)'
;MMINFRSLTIGLMLGGLVAINCAAQEAPAASVPAAPESAPAAEPATPQALDSRVQGIKSDVIKLNRDLLVLEEELLFPANTQVAVFVSMDVGKMFDLDSVQIKIDDKLISNYLYTPSEVNALHRGGVQRLYLGNLRAGEHEIVAFFTGGGPHNRDYKRGTTVKFTKDTQAKYIELRILDSSAKLQPEFDVKIWE
;
A
#
# COMPACT_ATOMS: atom_id res chain seq x y z
N MET A 1 56.36 -27.50 14.35
CA MET A 1 56.05 -28.09 15.67
C MET A 1 56.94 -27.41 16.69
N MET A 2 56.41 -27.11 17.89
CA MET A 2 57.05 -26.47 19.06
C MET A 2 56.87 -24.96 19.27
N ILE A 3 56.03 -24.74 20.28
CA ILE A 3 55.75 -23.63 21.19
C ILE A 3 57.04 -23.02 21.79
N ASN A 4 57.06 -21.70 22.02
CA ASN A 4 57.52 -21.03 23.27
C ASN A 4 57.39 -19.48 23.12
N PHE A 5 56.46 -18.79 23.81
CA PHE A 5 56.43 -18.31 25.21
C PHE A 5 57.41 -17.17 25.56
N ARG A 6 56.84 -16.01 25.99
CA ARG A 6 57.17 -15.17 27.18
C ARG A 6 56.56 -13.76 27.02
N SER A 7 55.47 -13.42 27.74
CA SER A 7 55.42 -12.76 29.07
C SER A 7 55.97 -11.32 29.03
N LEU A 8 55.31 -10.24 29.49
CA LEU A 8 54.93 -9.97 30.89
C LEU A 8 54.26 -8.56 31.03
N THR A 9 53.02 -8.46 31.58
CA THR A 9 52.37 -7.42 32.46
C THR A 9 52.48 -5.87 32.20
N ILE A 10 51.63 -4.93 32.70
CA ILE A 10 50.50 -4.80 33.67
C ILE A 10 49.81 -3.42 33.44
N GLY A 11 48.53 -3.28 33.85
CA GLY A 11 47.89 -1.99 34.22
C GLY A 11 46.42 -1.90 33.77
N LEU A 12 45.45 -2.53 34.45
CA LEU A 12 44.69 -2.13 35.66
C LEU A 12 43.81 -0.87 35.51
N MET A 13 42.52 -1.10 35.85
CA MET A 13 41.41 -0.20 36.23
C MET A 13 40.35 0.01 35.15
N LEU A 14 39.04 -0.03 35.44
CA LEU A 14 38.23 -0.57 36.55
C LEU A 14 36.77 -0.37 36.11
N GLY A 15 35.91 -1.35 36.38
CA GLY A 15 34.46 -1.16 36.45
C GLY A 15 33.72 -1.32 35.11
N GLY A 16 32.76 -2.23 34.96
CA GLY A 16 32.16 -3.16 35.90
C GLY A 16 30.99 -3.84 35.19
N LEU A 17 30.88 -5.16 35.42
CA LEU A 17 29.72 -6.06 35.36
C LEU A 17 28.41 -5.52 34.75
N VAL A 18 27.71 -6.28 33.90
CA VAL A 18 26.91 -7.44 34.35
C VAL A 18 26.81 -8.52 33.26
N ALA A 19 26.80 -9.77 33.73
CA ALA A 19 26.84 -11.02 33.00
C ALA A 19 25.45 -11.71 32.89
N ILE A 20 25.26 -12.45 31.78
CA ILE A 20 24.75 -13.85 31.69
C ILE A 20 23.34 -14.13 32.27
N ASN A 21 22.30 -14.37 31.45
CA ASN A 21 21.90 -15.59 30.71
C ASN A 21 20.96 -16.55 31.48
N CYS A 22 20.03 -17.14 30.72
CA CYS A 22 19.41 -18.47 30.87
C CYS A 22 18.18 -18.69 31.80
N ALA A 23 17.04 -18.94 31.14
CA ALA A 23 16.05 -20.02 31.32
C ALA A 23 15.29 -20.28 32.64
N ALA A 24 13.98 -20.44 32.43
CA ALA A 24 13.03 -21.37 33.04
C ALA A 24 12.34 -21.05 34.39
N GLN A 25 11.00 -21.00 34.27
CA GLN A 25 9.98 -21.67 35.08
C GLN A 25 9.39 -21.06 36.37
N GLU A 26 8.11 -21.45 36.52
CA GLU A 26 7.22 -21.46 37.68
C GLU A 26 6.54 -20.15 38.14
N ALA A 27 5.22 -20.10 37.95
CA ALA A 27 4.31 -19.38 38.85
C ALA A 27 4.31 -20.08 40.22
N PRO A 28 4.22 -19.34 41.34
CA PRO A 28 2.94 -19.34 42.06
C PRO A 28 2.63 -18.06 42.90
N ALA A 29 1.36 -17.99 43.28
CA ALA A 29 0.79 -17.44 44.53
C ALA A 29 0.96 -15.94 44.88
N ALA A 30 -0.17 -15.24 44.74
CA ALA A 30 -0.77 -14.30 45.68
C ALA A 30 0.08 -13.73 46.83
N SER A 31 0.27 -12.42 46.83
CA SER A 31 0.04 -11.56 48.00
C SER A 31 -0.05 -10.09 47.56
N VAL A 32 -1.14 -9.45 48.00
CA VAL A 32 -1.42 -8.04 47.79
C VAL A 32 -0.57 -7.18 48.74
N PRO A 33 -0.07 -6.01 48.33
CA PRO A 33 0.23 -4.94 49.26
C PRO A 33 -0.88 -3.87 49.15
N ALA A 34 -1.53 -3.62 50.28
CA ALA A 34 -2.41 -2.49 50.48
C ALA A 34 -1.59 -1.19 50.57
N ALA A 35 -2.04 -0.16 49.84
CA ALA A 35 -1.69 1.25 49.99
C ALA A 35 -2.91 2.10 49.57
N PRO A 36 -3.05 3.33 50.06
CA PRO A 36 -4.25 3.78 50.77
C PRO A 36 -5.33 4.45 49.91
N GLU A 37 -6.48 4.48 50.55
CA GLU A 37 -7.78 5.03 50.18
C GLU A 37 -7.77 6.53 49.88
N SER A 38 -8.30 6.88 48.70
CA SER A 38 -8.86 8.20 48.32
C SER A 38 -9.66 8.03 47.02
N ALA A 39 -10.76 7.29 47.07
CA ALA A 39 -11.73 7.24 45.98
C ALA A 39 -12.68 8.45 46.11
N PRO A 40 -12.98 9.19 45.02
CA PRO A 40 -14.21 9.96 44.97
C PRO A 40 -15.37 8.97 45.00
N ALA A 41 -16.33 9.23 45.87
CA ALA A 41 -17.50 8.40 46.11
C ALA A 41 -18.16 7.91 44.82
N ALA A 42 -18.30 6.60 44.70
CA ALA A 42 -19.21 5.97 43.74
C ALA A 42 -20.64 6.25 44.22
N GLU A 43 -21.35 7.12 43.51
CA GLU A 43 -22.80 7.21 43.61
C GLU A 43 -23.41 5.87 43.12
N PRO A 44 -24.46 5.34 43.78
CA PRO A 44 -25.12 4.15 43.31
C PRO A 44 -25.67 4.43 41.90
N ALA A 45 -25.17 3.70 40.90
CA ALA A 45 -25.71 3.74 39.56
C ALA A 45 -27.19 3.38 39.64
N THR A 46 -28.04 4.40 39.59
CA THR A 46 -29.49 4.22 39.61
C THR A 46 -29.87 3.38 38.38
N PRO A 47 -30.89 2.51 38.47
CA PRO A 47 -31.37 1.72 37.34
C PRO A 47 -31.61 2.56 36.07
N GLN A 48 -31.97 3.82 36.27
CA GLN A 48 -32.15 4.85 35.24
C GLN A 48 -30.86 5.20 34.47
N ALA A 49 -29.69 5.20 35.12
CA ALA A 49 -28.41 5.47 34.49
C ALA A 49 -27.94 4.28 33.62
N LEU A 50 -28.24 3.06 34.05
CA LEU A 50 -27.98 1.84 33.28
C LEU A 50 -28.95 1.73 32.09
N ASP A 51 -30.23 2.04 32.27
CA ASP A 51 -31.21 2.10 31.19
C ASP A 51 -30.84 3.16 30.15
N SER A 52 -30.35 4.33 30.59
CA SER A 52 -29.90 5.40 29.70
C SER A 52 -28.69 4.97 28.85
N ARG A 53 -27.75 4.21 29.43
CA ARG A 53 -26.63 3.61 28.68
C ARG A 53 -27.09 2.54 27.70
N VAL A 54 -28.04 1.70 28.09
CA VAL A 54 -28.61 0.66 27.20
C VAL A 54 -29.37 1.30 26.04
N GLN A 55 -30.14 2.37 26.29
CA GLN A 55 -30.82 3.12 25.25
C GLN A 55 -29.83 3.85 24.33
N GLY A 56 -28.73 4.38 24.88
CA GLY A 56 -27.62 4.94 24.10
C GLY A 56 -27.00 3.91 23.15
N ILE A 57 -26.58 2.75 23.67
CA ILE A 57 -25.98 1.69 22.85
C ILE A 57 -26.96 1.16 21.80
N LYS A 58 -28.25 1.03 22.11
CA LYS A 58 -29.28 0.66 21.11
C LYS A 58 -29.41 1.71 20.02
N SER A 59 -29.36 2.99 20.36
CA SER A 59 -29.41 4.09 19.39
C SER A 59 -28.18 4.09 18.48
N ASP A 60 -27.00 3.77 19.04
CA ASP A 60 -25.75 3.67 18.30
C ASP A 60 -25.75 2.46 17.37
N VAL A 61 -26.27 1.30 17.80
CA VAL A 61 -26.43 0.11 16.93
C VAL A 61 -27.40 0.38 15.79
N ILE A 62 -28.48 1.13 16.02
CA ILE A 62 -29.41 1.55 14.97
C ILE A 62 -28.74 2.53 14.00
N LYS A 63 -27.96 3.50 14.49
CA LYS A 63 -27.16 4.40 13.65
C LYS A 63 -26.15 3.63 12.82
N LEU A 64 -25.36 2.75 13.44
CA LEU A 64 -24.37 1.92 12.77
C LEU A 64 -25.02 1.04 11.69
N ASN A 65 -26.17 0.41 11.96
CA ASN A 65 -26.88 -0.36 10.94
C ASN A 65 -27.46 0.52 9.82
N ARG A 66 -27.92 1.75 10.11
CA ARG A 66 -28.36 2.69 9.06
C ARG A 66 -27.19 3.23 8.25
N ASP A 67 -26.07 3.52 8.89
CA ASP A 67 -24.84 3.93 8.24
C ASP A 67 -24.34 2.77 7.36
N LEU A 68 -24.34 1.53 7.85
CA LEU A 68 -24.03 0.35 7.04
C LEU A 68 -25.01 0.14 5.87
N LEU A 69 -26.31 0.37 6.05
CA LEU A 69 -27.30 0.29 4.97
C LEU A 69 -27.07 1.37 3.89
N VAL A 70 -26.68 2.58 4.29
CA VAL A 70 -26.28 3.66 3.38
C VAL A 70 -24.95 3.35 2.69
N LEU A 71 -24.00 2.73 3.40
CA LEU A 71 -22.75 2.22 2.81
C LEU A 71 -22.98 1.01 1.88
N GLU A 72 -24.02 0.20 2.10
CA GLU A 72 -24.41 -0.92 1.24
C GLU A 72 -25.10 -0.43 -0.05
N GLU A 73 -25.98 0.57 -0.01
CA GLU A 73 -26.68 1.06 -1.21
C GLU A 73 -25.72 1.69 -2.26
N GLU A 74 -24.59 2.25 -1.82
CA GLU A 74 -23.52 2.77 -2.69
C GLU A 74 -22.61 1.68 -3.31
N LEU A 75 -22.71 0.43 -2.85
CA LEU A 75 -21.96 -0.73 -3.36
C LEU A 75 -22.84 -1.82 -4.00
N LEU A 76 -24.15 -1.83 -3.75
CA LEU A 76 -25.07 -2.89 -4.16
C LEU A 76 -25.62 -2.77 -5.60
N PHE A 77 -25.41 -1.64 -6.29
CA PHE A 77 -25.83 -1.44 -7.67
C PHE A 77 -24.65 -1.08 -8.59
N PRO A 78 -23.76 -2.04 -8.91
CA PRO A 78 -22.62 -1.80 -9.80
C PRO A 78 -23.13 -1.71 -11.24
N ALA A 79 -23.75 -0.60 -11.62
CA ALA A 79 -24.19 -0.43 -13.00
C ALA A 79 -23.03 -0.14 -13.95
N ASN A 80 -21.90 0.43 -13.50
CA ASN A 80 -20.64 0.55 -14.27
C ASN A 80 -19.52 1.34 -13.53
N THR A 81 -19.23 1.04 -12.26
CA THR A 81 -18.08 1.65 -11.54
C THR A 81 -16.71 1.12 -11.98
N GLN A 82 -16.67 0.29 -13.03
CA GLN A 82 -15.46 -0.36 -13.48
C GLN A 82 -14.48 0.63 -14.10
N VAL A 83 -13.22 0.49 -13.71
CA VAL A 83 -12.07 1.13 -14.33
C VAL A 83 -11.11 0.04 -14.75
N ALA A 84 -10.72 0.08 -16.02
CA ALA A 84 -9.72 -0.82 -16.56
C ALA A 84 -8.54 -0.03 -17.10
N VAL A 85 -7.34 -0.42 -16.70
CA VAL A 85 -6.09 0.18 -17.17
C VAL A 85 -5.39 -0.79 -18.10
N PHE A 86 -5.06 -0.33 -19.30
CA PHE A 86 -4.33 -1.08 -20.30
C PHE A 86 -3.00 -0.41 -20.57
N VAL A 87 -2.02 -1.22 -20.96
CA VAL A 87 -0.77 -0.75 -21.54
C VAL A 87 -0.70 -1.26 -22.96
N SER A 88 -0.37 -0.33 -23.86
CA SER A 88 0.00 -0.63 -25.23
C SER A 88 1.30 0.08 -25.56
N MET A 89 2.04 -0.50 -26.49
CA MET A 89 3.35 0.00 -26.86
C MET A 89 3.48 -0.03 -28.38
N ASP A 90 3.78 1.13 -28.94
CA ASP A 90 4.08 1.32 -30.36
C ASP A 90 5.45 1.95 -30.47
N VAL A 91 6.45 1.17 -30.04
CA VAL A 91 7.86 1.58 -30.06
C VAL A 91 8.71 0.55 -30.80
N GLY A 92 9.75 1.05 -31.48
CA GLY A 92 10.80 0.22 -32.05
C GLY A 92 11.75 -0.33 -30.99
N LYS A 93 13.03 -0.54 -31.35
CA LYS A 93 14.07 -1.07 -30.43
C LYS A 93 14.64 -0.03 -29.46
N MET A 94 13.91 1.05 -29.18
CA MET A 94 14.44 2.22 -28.47
C MET A 94 14.11 2.24 -26.98
N PHE A 95 13.21 1.38 -26.51
CA PHE A 95 12.87 1.30 -25.09
C PHE A 95 12.47 -0.14 -24.74
N ASP A 96 13.21 -0.73 -23.81
CA ASP A 96 12.92 -2.04 -23.25
C ASP A 96 12.17 -1.84 -21.93
N LEU A 97 10.90 -2.20 -21.90
CA LEU A 97 10.06 -2.06 -20.70
C LEU A 97 10.40 -3.14 -19.67
N ASP A 98 10.86 -2.74 -18.49
CA ASP A 98 11.13 -3.67 -17.39
C ASP A 98 9.95 -3.77 -16.42
N SER A 99 9.39 -2.62 -16.03
CA SER A 99 8.31 -2.60 -15.05
C SER A 99 7.35 -1.42 -15.23
N VAL A 100 6.10 -1.68 -14.87
CA VAL A 100 5.05 -0.67 -14.81
C VAL A 100 4.44 -0.64 -13.43
N GLN A 101 4.46 0.53 -12.82
CA GLN A 101 3.83 0.79 -11.54
C GLN A 101 2.68 1.78 -11.74
N ILE A 102 1.48 1.41 -11.31
CA ILE A 102 0.29 2.26 -11.40
C ILE A 102 -0.16 2.65 -10.00
N LYS A 103 -0.42 3.94 -9.82
CA LYS A 103 -1.05 4.52 -8.64
C LYS A 103 -2.34 5.22 -9.02
N ILE A 104 -3.35 5.11 -8.16
CA ILE A 104 -4.59 5.90 -8.22
C ILE A 104 -4.71 6.64 -6.90
N ASP A 105 -4.88 7.97 -6.94
CA ASP A 105 -5.02 8.82 -5.74
C ASP A 105 -3.93 8.54 -4.70
N ASP A 106 -2.67 8.55 -5.15
CA ASP A 106 -1.46 8.20 -4.38
C ASP A 106 -1.38 6.76 -3.84
N LYS A 107 -2.40 5.93 -4.05
CA LYS A 107 -2.41 4.51 -3.66
C LYS A 107 -1.83 3.63 -4.75
N LEU A 108 -0.84 2.82 -4.39
CA LEU A 108 -0.30 1.79 -5.28
C LEU A 108 -1.34 0.70 -5.55
N ILE A 109 -1.77 0.57 -6.80
CA ILE A 109 -2.77 -0.43 -7.20
C ILE A 109 -2.18 -1.62 -7.93
N SER A 110 -1.12 -1.42 -8.71
CA SER A 110 -0.48 -2.47 -9.51
C SER A 110 1.01 -2.17 -9.70
N ASN A 111 1.82 -3.21 -9.64
CA ASN A 111 3.24 -3.16 -9.99
C ASN A 111 3.57 -4.47 -10.72
N TYR A 112 3.90 -4.36 -12.00
CA TYR A 112 4.15 -5.52 -12.86
C TYR A 112 5.58 -5.49 -13.40
N LEU A 113 6.24 -6.64 -13.35
CA LEU A 113 7.55 -6.87 -13.96
C LEU A 113 7.35 -7.66 -15.25
N TYR A 114 7.94 -7.17 -16.32
CA TYR A 114 7.80 -7.74 -17.64
C TYR A 114 8.91 -8.73 -17.96
N THR A 115 8.54 -9.80 -18.65
CA THR A 115 9.51 -10.72 -19.28
C THR A 115 9.82 -10.28 -20.71
N PRO A 116 11.00 -10.61 -21.26
CA PRO A 116 11.35 -10.24 -22.63
C PRO A 116 10.33 -10.72 -23.68
N SER A 117 9.69 -11.87 -23.46
CA SER A 117 8.63 -12.38 -24.34
C SER A 117 7.36 -11.53 -24.32
N GLU A 118 6.98 -11.00 -23.16
CA GLU A 118 5.81 -10.14 -23.02
C GLU A 118 6.08 -8.76 -23.61
N VAL A 119 7.27 -8.20 -23.38
CA VAL A 119 7.71 -6.95 -24.01
C VAL A 119 7.66 -7.10 -25.54
N ASN A 120 8.15 -8.22 -26.07
CA ASN A 120 8.07 -8.50 -27.50
C ASN A 120 6.63 -8.61 -28.01
N ALA A 121 5.70 -9.14 -27.20
CA ALA A 121 4.28 -9.16 -27.56
C ALA A 121 3.69 -7.75 -27.60
N LEU A 122 4.02 -6.89 -26.64
CA LEU A 122 3.61 -5.49 -26.62
C LEU A 122 4.15 -4.73 -27.84
N HIS A 123 5.42 -4.92 -28.24
CA HIS A 123 5.99 -4.31 -29.46
C HIS A 123 5.25 -4.70 -30.75
N ARG A 124 4.58 -5.85 -30.79
CA ARG A 124 3.78 -6.29 -31.95
C ARG A 124 2.36 -5.72 -31.93
N GLY A 125 2.09 -4.70 -31.12
CA GLY A 125 0.76 -4.13 -30.91
C GLY A 125 -0.09 -4.93 -29.92
N GLY A 126 0.54 -5.72 -29.06
CA GLY A 126 -0.14 -6.37 -27.95
C GLY A 126 -0.69 -5.33 -26.98
N VAL A 127 -1.89 -5.57 -26.48
CA VAL A 127 -2.52 -4.75 -25.42
C VAL A 127 -2.68 -5.62 -24.20
N GLN A 128 -2.13 -5.19 -23.07
CA GLN A 128 -2.26 -5.89 -21.80
C GLN A 128 -3.11 -5.09 -20.83
N ARG A 129 -4.04 -5.78 -20.17
CA ARG A 129 -4.79 -5.22 -19.04
C ARG A 129 -3.98 -5.38 -17.76
N LEU A 130 -3.56 -4.26 -17.17
CA LEU A 130 -2.80 -4.24 -15.91
C LEU A 130 -3.67 -4.15 -14.66
N TYR A 131 -4.85 -3.55 -14.79
CA TYR A 131 -5.78 -3.41 -13.68
C TYR A 131 -7.21 -3.46 -14.18
N LEU A 132 -8.07 -4.12 -13.40
CA LEU A 132 -9.52 -4.06 -13.54
C LEU A 132 -10.07 -3.99 -12.12
N GLY A 133 -10.79 -2.93 -11.81
CA GLY A 133 -11.36 -2.74 -10.48
C GLY A 133 -12.47 -1.70 -10.47
N ASN A 134 -13.02 -1.45 -9.29
CA ASN A 134 -14.02 -0.43 -9.09
C ASN A 134 -13.38 0.83 -8.53
N LEU A 135 -13.80 1.98 -9.04
CA LEU A 135 -13.43 3.29 -8.52
C LEU A 135 -14.72 4.06 -8.18
N ARG A 136 -14.69 4.86 -7.11
CA ARG A 136 -15.85 5.66 -6.70
C ARG A 136 -16.15 6.70 -7.80
N ALA A 137 -17.36 7.25 -7.79
CA ALA A 137 -17.65 8.41 -8.63
C ALA A 137 -16.92 9.64 -8.05
N GLY A 138 -16.37 10.49 -8.91
CA GLY A 138 -15.62 11.68 -8.48
C GLY A 138 -14.36 11.94 -9.30
N GLU A 139 -13.54 12.89 -8.85
CA GLU A 139 -12.24 13.16 -9.46
C GLU A 139 -11.19 12.18 -8.95
N HIS A 140 -10.42 11.61 -9.87
CA HIS A 140 -9.35 10.68 -9.58
C HIS A 140 -8.09 11.05 -10.36
N GLU A 141 -6.95 10.79 -9.75
CA GLU A 141 -5.65 10.95 -10.38
C GLU A 141 -4.99 9.59 -10.59
N ILE A 142 -4.58 9.29 -11.82
CA ILE A 142 -3.72 8.15 -12.13
C ILE A 142 -2.31 8.64 -12.37
N VAL A 143 -1.37 7.97 -11.72
CA VAL A 143 0.06 8.12 -11.95
C VAL A 143 0.63 6.77 -12.38
N ALA A 144 1.14 6.70 -13.60
CA ALA A 144 1.81 5.51 -14.10
C ALA A 144 3.31 5.77 -14.25
N PHE A 145 4.13 4.94 -13.61
CA PHE A 145 5.58 4.96 -13.73
C PHE A 145 6.05 3.79 -14.57
N PHE A 146 6.77 4.09 -15.64
CA PHE A 146 7.44 3.14 -16.51
C PHE A 146 8.92 3.18 -16.20
N THR A 147 9.49 2.01 -15.94
CA THR A 147 10.94 1.83 -15.77
C THR A 147 11.43 0.86 -16.84
N GLY A 148 12.54 1.19 -17.48
CA GLY A 148 13.08 0.38 -18.54
C GLY A 148 14.47 0.82 -19.00
N GLY A 149 15.07 0.04 -19.87
CA GLY A 149 16.34 0.34 -20.52
C GLY A 149 16.14 1.20 -21.77
N GLY A 150 16.88 2.30 -21.88
CA GLY A 150 17.01 3.07 -23.11
C GLY A 150 18.21 2.63 -23.97
N PRO A 151 18.34 3.15 -25.20
CA PRO A 151 19.47 2.84 -26.06
C PRO A 151 20.75 3.30 -25.37
N HIS A 152 21.82 2.49 -25.44
CA HIS A 152 23.09 2.70 -24.71
C HIS A 152 23.05 2.37 -23.20
N ASN A 153 22.20 1.43 -22.78
CA ASN A 153 22.19 0.88 -21.42
C ASN A 153 21.97 1.94 -20.33
N ARG A 154 21.13 2.94 -20.65
CA ARG A 154 20.74 3.99 -19.72
C ARG A 154 19.40 3.65 -19.09
N ASP A 155 19.36 3.58 -17.77
CA ASP A 155 18.10 3.42 -17.04
C ASP A 155 17.20 4.62 -17.30
N TYR A 156 15.97 4.33 -17.70
CA TYR A 156 14.98 5.32 -18.05
C TYR A 156 13.74 5.11 -17.19
N LYS A 157 13.41 6.13 -16.40
CA LYS A 157 12.19 6.15 -15.59
C LYS A 157 11.36 7.36 -15.99
N ARG A 158 10.09 7.13 -16.32
CA ARG A 158 9.12 8.19 -16.62
C ARG A 158 7.81 7.94 -15.91
N GLY A 159 7.26 9.03 -15.40
CA GLY A 159 5.90 9.07 -14.88
C GLY A 159 5.02 9.82 -15.87
N THR A 160 3.79 9.36 -16.05
CA THR A 160 2.71 10.18 -16.60
C THR A 160 1.62 10.31 -15.56
N THR A 161 1.03 11.49 -15.46
CA THR A 161 -0.03 11.80 -14.51
C THR A 161 -1.22 12.34 -15.28
N VAL A 162 -2.39 11.74 -15.07
CA VAL A 162 -3.64 12.21 -15.65
C VAL A 162 -4.73 12.27 -14.60
N LYS A 163 -5.44 13.40 -14.57
CA LYS A 163 -6.64 13.60 -13.80
C LYS A 163 -7.85 13.33 -14.67
N PHE A 164 -8.80 12.56 -14.16
CA PHE A 164 -10.04 12.25 -14.85
C PHE A 164 -11.18 12.18 -13.85
N THR A 165 -12.38 12.53 -14.31
CA THR A 165 -13.60 12.39 -13.51
C THR A 165 -14.25 11.06 -13.85
N LYS A 166 -14.54 10.24 -12.84
CA LYS A 166 -15.28 8.99 -12.95
C LYS A 166 -16.77 9.26 -12.78
N ASP A 167 -17.52 8.97 -13.83
CA ASP A 167 -18.97 9.04 -13.86
C ASP A 167 -19.57 7.65 -13.56
N THR A 168 -20.85 7.47 -13.82
CA THR A 168 -21.56 6.18 -13.67
C THR A 168 -21.19 5.15 -14.72
N GLN A 169 -20.56 5.54 -15.85
CA GLN A 169 -20.14 4.66 -16.94
C GLN A 169 -18.71 4.12 -16.75
N ALA A 170 -18.43 2.94 -17.30
CA ALA A 170 -17.11 2.32 -17.18
C ALA A 170 -16.07 3.21 -17.89
N LYS A 171 -14.87 3.32 -17.31
CA LYS A 171 -13.78 4.07 -17.95
C LYS A 171 -12.61 3.16 -18.24
N TYR A 172 -12.13 3.25 -19.46
CA TYR A 172 -10.98 2.52 -19.93
C TYR A 172 -9.85 3.51 -20.16
N ILE A 173 -8.68 3.16 -19.65
CA ILE A 173 -7.52 4.04 -19.63
C ILE A 173 -6.39 3.28 -20.29
N GLU A 174 -5.96 3.75 -21.45
CA GLU A 174 -4.84 3.18 -22.18
C GLU A 174 -3.62 4.05 -21.99
N LEU A 175 -2.61 3.44 -21.39
CA LEU A 175 -1.27 3.95 -21.26
C LEU A 175 -0.51 3.57 -22.54
N ARG A 176 -0.28 4.57 -23.40
CA ARG A 176 0.40 4.39 -24.68
C ARG A 176 1.84 4.83 -24.57
N ILE A 177 2.74 3.92 -24.87
CA ILE A 177 4.16 4.21 -24.97
C ILE A 177 4.49 4.37 -26.47
N LEU A 178 4.91 5.56 -26.86
CA LEU A 178 5.22 5.96 -28.24
C LEU A 178 6.69 6.33 -28.35
N ASP A 179 7.30 6.21 -29.52
CA ASP A 179 8.67 6.70 -29.75
C ASP A 179 8.65 8.03 -30.49
N SER A 180 9.40 9.01 -30.00
CA SER A 180 9.58 10.29 -30.67
C SER A 180 10.88 10.26 -31.45
N SER A 181 10.80 9.96 -32.75
CA SER A 181 11.95 9.99 -33.67
C SER A 181 12.70 11.33 -33.70
N ALA A 182 12.00 12.43 -33.37
CA ALA A 182 12.59 13.77 -33.28
C ALA A 182 13.44 13.98 -32.03
N LYS A 183 13.09 13.34 -30.91
CA LYS A 183 13.75 13.53 -29.61
C LYS A 183 14.61 12.34 -29.19
N LEU A 184 14.54 11.22 -29.94
CA LEU A 184 15.16 9.93 -29.60
C LEU A 184 14.79 9.48 -28.18
N GLN A 185 13.54 9.73 -27.80
CA GLN A 185 13.02 9.48 -26.46
C GLN A 185 11.60 8.92 -26.56
N PRO A 186 11.25 7.96 -25.68
CA PRO A 186 9.88 7.51 -25.59
C PRO A 186 8.99 8.59 -24.96
N GLU A 187 7.81 8.74 -25.53
CA GLU A 187 6.72 9.60 -25.11
C GLU A 187 5.60 8.74 -24.51
N PHE A 188 5.00 9.22 -23.44
CA PHE A 188 4.00 8.48 -22.66
C PHE A 188 2.69 9.25 -22.73
N ASP A 189 1.79 8.77 -23.58
CA ASP A 189 0.48 9.33 -23.77
C ASP A 189 -0.56 8.50 -22.99
N VAL A 190 -1.62 9.15 -22.55
CA VAL A 190 -2.70 8.49 -21.81
C VAL A 190 -4.01 8.85 -22.48
N LYS A 191 -4.65 7.81 -23.03
CA LYS A 191 -5.93 7.94 -23.69
C LYS A 191 -7.02 7.38 -22.80
N ILE A 192 -8.06 8.18 -22.57
CA ILE A 192 -9.23 7.80 -21.80
C ILE A 192 -10.41 7.66 -22.75
N TRP A 193 -11.18 6.58 -22.62
CA TRP A 193 -12.44 6.40 -23.32
C TRP A 193 -13.49 5.72 -22.43
N GLU A 194 -14.73 5.80 -22.87
CA GLU A 194 -15.95 5.30 -22.21
C GLU A 194 -16.55 4.13 -22.99
#